data_AF-A0A2E8WEF1-F1
#
_entry.id   AF-A0A2E8WEF1-F1
#
_cell.length_a   1.000
_cell.length_b   1.000
_cell.length_c   1.000
_cell.angle_alpha   90.00
_cell.angle_beta   90.00
_cell.angle_gamma   90.00
#
_symmetry.space_group_name_H-M   'P 1'
#
loop_
_entity.id
_entity.type
_entity.pdbx_description
1 polymer ?
#
loop_
_entity_poly.entity_id
_entity_poly.type
_entity_poly.pdbx_seq_one_letter_code
_entity_poly.pdbx_strand_id
1 'polypeptide(L)'
;MVEKRAGLDFVRGTAQHIPVASNSVEAAYSTWAYFFPPWNDPSPGLEELQCVVKPGGRILIADNAGDDAFCALSERNLVPDPTWWNDRGFDTTVVETSFRFDTMEEAERLFELY
;
A
#
# COMPACT_ATOMS: atom_id res chain seq x y z
N MET A 1 3.28 -4.61 20.76
CA MET A 1 4.36 -5.59 21.02
C MET A 1 5.17 -5.69 19.74
N VAL A 2 6.48 -5.46 19.81
CA VAL A 2 7.38 -5.58 18.66
C VAL A 2 7.91 -7.01 18.62
N GLU A 3 7.68 -7.71 17.53
CA GLU A 3 8.24 -9.02 17.26
C GLU A 3 9.45 -8.87 16.33
N LYS A 4 10.59 -9.48 16.65
CA LYS A 4 11.79 -9.41 15.81
C LYS A 4 11.94 -10.70 15.00
N ARG A 5 12.01 -10.62 13.67
CA ARG A 5 12.32 -11.77 12.79
C ARG A 5 13.22 -11.35 11.64
N ALA A 6 14.26 -12.15 11.37
CA ALA A 6 15.18 -11.93 10.25
C ALA A 6 15.76 -10.50 10.17
N GLY A 7 16.05 -9.86 11.32
CA GLY A 7 16.56 -8.49 11.37
C GLY A 7 15.51 -7.39 11.15
N LEU A 8 14.23 -7.76 11.07
CA LEU A 8 13.11 -6.85 10.93
C LEU A 8 12.28 -6.80 12.21
N ASP A 9 11.80 -5.61 12.54
CA ASP A 9 10.87 -5.35 13.64
C ASP A 9 9.44 -5.32 13.08
N PHE A 10 8.60 -6.23 13.56
CA PHE A 10 7.19 -6.35 13.23
C PHE A 10 6.37 -5.75 14.35
N VAL A 11 5.46 -4.84 14.01
CA VAL A 11 4.59 -4.22 15.01
C VAL A 11 3.14 -4.36 14.58
N ARG A 12 2.30 -4.83 15.50
CA ARG A 12 0.86 -4.90 15.29
C ARG A 12 0.26 -3.51 15.42
N GLY A 13 -0.35 -3.02 14.35
CA GLY A 13 -1.05 -1.74 14.28
C GLY A 13 -2.06 -1.72 13.14
N THR A 14 -2.70 -0.58 12.93
CA THR A 14 -3.55 -0.34 11.76
C THR A 14 -2.97 0.80 10.93
N ALA A 15 -3.45 1.00 9.70
CA ALA A 15 -2.98 2.10 8.87
C ALA A 15 -3.22 3.48 9.50
N GLN A 16 -4.31 3.62 10.28
CA GLN A 16 -4.68 4.85 10.98
C GLN A 16 -3.97 5.00 12.34
N HIS A 17 -3.20 3.99 12.77
CA HIS A 17 -2.49 3.99 14.03
C HIS A 17 -1.24 3.11 13.95
N ILE A 18 -0.15 3.69 13.45
CA ILE A 18 1.14 3.06 13.30
C ILE A 18 1.88 3.22 14.64
N PRO A 19 2.23 2.12 15.33
CA PRO A 19 2.75 2.14 16.70
C PRO A 19 4.24 2.51 16.78
N VAL A 20 4.61 3.65 16.20
CA VAL A 20 5.94 4.25 16.24
C VAL A 20 5.82 5.73 16.65
N ALA A 21 6.93 6.35 17.04
CA ALA A 21 6.89 7.76 17.42
C ALA A 21 6.66 8.67 16.19
N SER A 22 6.08 9.85 16.42
CA SER A 22 5.96 10.88 15.38
C SER A 22 7.35 11.30 14.89
N ASN A 23 7.48 11.62 13.60
CA ASN A 23 8.74 12.04 12.97
C ASN A 23 9.92 11.09 13.25
N SER A 24 9.67 9.78 13.31
CA SER A 24 10.69 8.79 13.70
C SER A 24 11.28 8.02 12.52
N VAL A 25 10.54 7.91 11.40
CA VAL A 25 10.99 7.16 10.22
C VAL A 25 11.37 8.10 9.07
N GLU A 26 12.41 7.75 8.34
CA GLU A 26 12.91 8.49 7.18
C GLU A 26 12.00 8.31 5.95
N ALA A 27 11.36 7.16 5.85
CA ALA A 27 10.43 6.84 4.79
C ALA A 27 9.41 5.79 5.24
N ALA A 28 8.28 5.75 4.54
CA ALA A 28 7.26 4.72 4.67
C ALA A 28 6.88 4.19 3.29
N TYR A 29 6.66 2.89 3.21
CA TYR A 29 6.20 2.19 2.01
C TYR A 29 4.96 1.37 2.33
N SER A 30 3.98 1.41 1.44
CA SER A 30 2.76 0.62 1.53
C SER A 30 2.41 0.06 0.15
N THR A 31 1.98 -1.20 0.10
CA THR A 31 1.46 -1.82 -1.13
C THR A 31 0.22 -2.63 -0.83
N TRP A 32 -0.80 -2.50 -1.70
CA TRP A 32 -2.06 -3.24 -1.63
C TRP A 32 -2.67 -3.33 -0.21
N ALA A 33 -2.69 -2.20 0.50
CA ALA A 33 -3.07 -2.12 1.91
C ALA A 33 -4.39 -1.36 2.11
N TYR A 34 -4.43 -0.37 3.00
CA TYR A 34 -5.63 0.40 3.36
C TYR A 34 -6.15 1.32 2.24
N PHE A 35 -5.36 1.57 1.20
CA PHE A 35 -5.48 2.71 0.29
C PHE A 35 -6.34 2.44 -0.97
N PHE A 36 -7.42 1.67 -0.83
CA PHE A 36 -8.32 1.30 -1.94
C PHE A 36 -9.65 2.11 -1.96
N PRO A 37 -9.69 3.31 -2.54
CA PRO A 37 -10.96 3.96 -2.88
C PRO A 37 -11.61 3.25 -4.08
N PRO A 38 -12.95 3.13 -4.13
CA PRO A 38 -13.92 3.82 -3.28
C PRO A 38 -14.30 3.06 -1.99
N TRP A 39 -13.70 1.90 -1.70
CA TRP A 39 -14.18 1.04 -0.61
C TRP A 39 -13.67 1.42 0.77
N ASN A 40 -12.57 2.17 0.83
CA ASN A 40 -12.06 2.79 2.04
C ASN A 40 -11.64 4.24 1.76
N ASP A 41 -11.79 5.09 2.78
CA ASP A 41 -11.23 6.43 2.79
C ASP A 41 -9.74 6.37 3.15
N PRO A 42 -8.80 6.65 2.24
CA PRO A 42 -7.36 6.61 2.52
C PRO A 42 -6.88 7.72 3.47
N SER A 43 -7.69 8.76 3.72
CA SER A 43 -7.26 9.98 4.43
C SER A 43 -6.65 9.70 5.82
N PRO A 44 -7.28 8.89 6.71
CA PRO A 44 -6.73 8.66 8.04
C PRO A 44 -5.39 7.91 8.03
N GLY A 45 -5.18 7.02 7.04
CA GLY A 45 -3.91 6.32 6.88
C GLY A 45 -2.81 7.26 6.37
N LEU A 46 -3.16 8.18 5.47
CA LEU A 46 -2.22 9.19 4.99
C LEU A 46 -1.84 10.19 6.10
N GLU A 47 -2.79 10.62 6.92
CA GLU A 47 -2.53 11.49 8.08
C GLU A 47 -1.56 10.84 9.06
N GLU A 48 -1.76 9.56 9.36
CA GLU A 48 -0.86 8.82 10.24
C GLU A 48 0.54 8.66 9.64
N LEU A 49 0.65 8.40 8.33
CA LEU A 49 1.93 8.38 7.64
C LEU A 49 2.65 9.74 7.72
N GLN A 50 1.92 10.84 7.52
CA GLN A 50 2.45 12.20 7.65
C GLN A 50 2.89 12.52 9.10
N CYS A 51 2.27 11.89 10.11
CA CYS A 51 2.64 12.03 11.51
C CYS A 51 3.96 11.30 11.84
N VAL A 52 4.12 10.07 11.36
CA VAL A 52 5.26 9.21 11.72
C VAL A 52 6.51 9.46 10.88
N VAL A 53 6.35 9.88 9.62
CA VAL A 53 7.46 10.20 8.73
C VAL A 53 8.07 11.55 9.09
N LYS A 54 9.41 11.62 9.11
CA LYS A 54 10.16 12.86 9.37
C LYS A 54 9.80 13.96 8.36
N PRO A 55 9.88 15.26 8.71
CA PRO A 55 9.73 16.32 7.73
C PRO A 55 10.76 16.18 6.60
N GLY A 56 10.29 16.18 5.35
CA GLY A 56 11.12 15.91 4.17
C GLY A 56 11.42 14.44 3.91
N GLY A 57 10.89 13.52 4.72
CA GLY A 57 10.89 12.08 4.47
C GLY A 57 9.98 11.67 3.31
N ARG A 58 10.05 10.41 2.89
CA ARG A 58 9.33 9.91 1.71
C ARG A 58 8.17 9.00 2.09
N ILE A 59 7.02 9.20 1.45
CA ILE A 59 5.89 8.27 1.50
C ILE A 59 5.75 7.66 0.10
N LEU A 60 5.79 6.34 0.01
CA LEU A 60 5.62 5.59 -1.23
C LEU A 60 4.41 4.66 -1.10
N ILE A 61 3.44 4.82 -2.00
CA ILE A 61 2.25 3.97 -2.07
C ILE A 61 2.28 3.26 -3.42
N ALA A 62 2.23 1.94 -3.42
CA ALA A 62 2.14 1.10 -4.61
C ALA A 62 0.74 0.47 -4.69
N ASP A 63 0.03 0.81 -5.76
CA ASP A 63 -1.34 0.36 -5.99
C ASP A 63 -1.54 0.03 -7.48
N ASN A 64 -2.73 -0.44 -7.83
CA ASN A 64 -3.06 -0.86 -9.18
C ASN A 64 -3.14 0.34 -10.13
N ALA A 65 -2.49 0.25 -11.28
CA ALA A 65 -2.59 1.27 -12.31
C ALA A 65 -3.87 1.13 -13.17
N GLY A 66 -4.47 -0.07 -13.21
CA GLY A 66 -5.60 -0.37 -14.06
C GLY A 66 -5.19 -0.87 -15.44
N ASP A 67 -6.20 -1.15 -16.28
CA ASP A 67 -6.06 -1.58 -17.67
C ASP A 67 -5.15 -2.80 -17.89
N ASP A 68 -5.01 -3.65 -16.86
CA ASP A 68 -4.21 -4.86 -16.88
C ASP A 68 -5.04 -6.13 -16.65
N ALA A 69 -4.42 -7.28 -16.89
CA ALA A 69 -5.07 -8.58 -16.77
C ALA A 69 -5.46 -8.92 -15.32
N PHE A 70 -4.79 -8.36 -14.32
CA PHE A 70 -5.09 -8.59 -12.92
C PHE A 70 -6.36 -7.83 -12.51
N CYS A 71 -6.45 -6.55 -12.86
CA CYS A 71 -7.61 -5.71 -12.60
C CYS A 71 -8.86 -6.25 -13.31
N ALA A 72 -8.70 -6.87 -14.48
CA ALA A 72 -9.78 -7.52 -15.24
C ALA A 72 -10.37 -8.77 -14.54
N LEU A 73 -9.71 -9.33 -13.51
CA LEU A 73 -10.24 -10.46 -12.73
C LEU A 73 -11.33 -10.04 -11.73
N SER A 74 -11.50 -8.74 -11.48
CA SER A 74 -12.47 -8.20 -10.53
C SER A 74 -13.58 -7.44 -11.25
N GLU A 75 -14.83 -7.67 -10.84
CA GLU A 75 -15.96 -6.84 -11.27
C GLU A 75 -15.96 -5.44 -10.62
N ARG A 76 -15.19 -5.26 -9.55
CA ARG A 76 -15.06 -3.98 -8.84
C ARG A 76 -13.85 -3.18 -9.33
N ASN A 77 -13.96 -1.85 -9.35
CA ASN A 77 -12.85 -0.96 -9.70
C ASN A 77 -11.73 -0.99 -8.64
N LEU A 78 -10.63 -1.67 -8.96
CA LEU A 78 -9.44 -1.81 -8.11
C LEU A 78 -8.43 -0.65 -8.24
N VAL A 79 -8.73 0.36 -9.06
CA VAL A 79 -7.81 1.46 -9.37
C VAL A 79 -8.10 2.67 -8.48
N PRO A 80 -7.11 3.19 -7.73
CA PRO A 80 -7.30 4.39 -6.93
C PRO A 80 -7.47 5.62 -7.81
N ASP A 81 -8.12 6.66 -7.28
CA ASP A 81 -8.22 7.95 -7.97
C ASP A 81 -6.87 8.70 -7.92
N PRO A 82 -6.15 8.85 -9.05
CA PRO A 82 -4.87 9.54 -9.06
C PRO A 82 -5.02 11.04 -8.77
N THR A 83 -6.18 11.65 -9.01
CA THR A 83 -6.39 13.07 -8.75
C THR A 83 -6.38 13.37 -7.25
N TRP A 84 -6.96 12.49 -6.43
CA TRP A 84 -6.94 12.60 -4.97
C TRP A 84 -5.51 12.62 -4.40
N TRP A 85 -4.61 11.82 -4.98
CA TRP A 85 -3.18 11.75 -4.62
C TRP A 85 -2.42 12.98 -5.10
N ASN A 86 -2.61 13.38 -6.37
CA ASN A 86 -1.96 14.55 -6.95
C ASN A 86 -2.32 15.84 -6.19
N ASP A 87 -3.59 16.00 -5.80
CA ASP A 87 -4.07 17.14 -4.98
C ASP A 87 -3.40 17.21 -3.59
N ARG A 88 -2.77 16.11 -3.15
CA ARG A 88 -2.03 15.99 -1.89
C ARG A 88 -0.51 16.01 -2.08
N GLY A 89 -0.05 16.39 -3.27
CA GLY A 89 1.36 16.58 -3.58
C GLY A 89 2.12 15.29 -3.88
N PHE A 90 1.42 14.20 -4.21
CA PHE A 90 2.05 12.99 -4.70
C PHE A 90 2.30 13.08 -6.20
N ASP A 91 3.45 12.58 -6.64
CA ASP A 91 3.71 12.27 -8.04
C ASP A 91 3.37 10.80 -8.30
N THR A 92 2.64 10.55 -9.39
CA THR A 92 2.27 9.19 -9.80
C THR A 92 3.16 8.72 -10.93
N THR A 93 3.68 7.49 -10.84
CA THR A 93 4.41 6.82 -11.92
C THR A 93 3.87 5.42 -12.10
N VAL A 94 3.52 5.06 -13.33
CA VAL A 94 3.12 3.69 -13.66
C VAL A 94 4.37 2.84 -13.82
N VAL A 95 4.41 1.71 -13.12
CA VAL A 95 5.46 0.72 -13.22
C VAL A 95 4.84 -0.58 -13.71
N GLU A 96 5.33 -1.09 -14.85
CA GLU A 96 4.92 -2.40 -15.34
C GLU A 96 5.47 -3.49 -14.41
N THR A 97 4.57 -4.34 -13.90
CA THR A 97 4.92 -5.46 -13.03
C THR A 97 4.30 -6.74 -13.56
N SER A 98 4.89 -7.87 -13.19
CA SER A 98 4.35 -9.19 -13.56
C SER A 98 4.51 -10.15 -12.40
N PHE A 99 3.45 -10.90 -12.09
CA PHE A 99 3.56 -12.10 -11.27
C PHE A 99 3.99 -13.26 -12.15
N ARG A 100 4.93 -14.05 -11.65
CA ARG A 100 5.42 -15.26 -12.31
C ARG A 100 5.34 -16.38 -11.30
N PHE A 101 4.70 -17.46 -11.71
CA PHE A 101 4.51 -18.66 -10.90
C PHE A 101 5.08 -19.84 -11.66
N ASP A 102 5.64 -20.80 -10.94
CA ASP A 102 6.14 -22.02 -11.55
C ASP A 102 4.99 -22.96 -11.94
N THR A 103 3.86 -22.87 -11.23
CA THR A 103 2.65 -23.67 -11.49
C THR A 103 1.37 -22.85 -11.34
N MET A 104 0.28 -23.33 -11.93
CA MET A 104 -1.05 -22.72 -11.73
C MET A 104 -1.53 -22.85 -10.28
N GLU A 105 -1.21 -23.96 -9.61
CA GLU A 105 -1.57 -24.19 -8.21
C GLU A 105 -0.94 -23.14 -7.27
N GLU A 106 0.29 -22.70 -7.54
CA GLU A 106 0.94 -21.63 -6.78
C GLU A 106 0.21 -20.29 -6.96
N ALA A 107 -0.21 -19.99 -8.20
CA ALA A 107 -0.99 -18.79 -8.50
C ALA A 107 -2.34 -18.82 -7.78
N GLU A 108 -3.09 -19.93 -7.87
CA GLU A 108 -4.38 -20.12 -7.21
C GLU A 108 -4.25 -19.94 -5.69
N ARG A 109 -3.24 -20.54 -5.07
CA ARG A 109 -3.01 -20.43 -3.62
C ARG A 109 -2.76 -19.00 -3.13
N LEU A 110 -2.14 -18.15 -3.95
CA LEU A 110 -1.93 -16.75 -3.60
C LEU A 110 -3.22 -15.93 -3.76
N PHE A 111 -3.99 -16.18 -4.82
CA PHE A 111 -5.18 -15.39 -5.14
C PHE A 111 -6.45 -15.82 -4.39
N GLU A 112 -6.56 -17.09 -3.95
CA GLU A 112 -7.68 -17.58 -3.13
C GLU A 112 -7.71 -17.00 -1.70
N LEU A 113 -6.68 -16.25 -1.28
CA LEU A 113 -6.64 -15.58 0.02
C LEU A 113 -7.50 -14.30 0.08
N TYR A 114 -8.21 -13.95 -0.99
CA TYR A 114 -9.11 -12.79 -1.09
C TYR A 114 -10.51 -13.14 -1.58
#